data_AF-A0A1H9UVG0-F1
#
_entry.id   AF-A0A1H9UVG0-F1
#
_cell.length_a   1.000
_cell.length_b   1.000
_cell.length_c   1.000
_cell.angle_alpha   90.00
_cell.angle_beta   90.00
_cell.angle_gamma   90.00
#
_symmetry.space_group_name_H-M   'P 1'
#
loop_
_entity.id
_entity.type
_entity.pdbx_description
1 polymer ?
#
loop_
_entity_poly.entity_id
_entity_poly.type
_entity_poly.pdbx_seq_one_letter_code
_entity_poly.pdbx_strand_id
1 'polypeptide(L)' 'MQFTINSFSSDELQRRRHDLIEELVSAEYAATGGAPLSMQDIHDLASLGLLSVNERKAYDELRRVELLLGE' A
#
# COMPACT_ATOMS: atom_id res chain seq x y z
N MET A 1 -27.25 9.34 -18.01
CA MET A 1 -26.21 8.41 -17.53
C MET A 1 -25.50 9.11 -16.40
N GLN A 2 -25.74 8.66 -15.17
CA GLN A 2 -25.21 9.30 -13.97
C GLN A 2 -23.82 8.75 -13.73
N PHE A 3 -22.79 9.55 -13.95
CA PHE A 3 -21.43 9.22 -13.55
C PHE A 3 -21.40 9.33 -12.03
N THR A 4 -21.52 8.21 -11.33
CA THR A 4 -21.25 8.15 -9.90
C THR A 4 -19.76 8.35 -9.73
N ILE A 5 -19.32 9.60 -9.63
CA ILE A 5 -18.02 9.91 -9.07
C ILE A 5 -18.15 9.48 -7.62
N ASN A 6 -17.75 8.23 -7.32
CA ASN A 6 -17.53 7.82 -5.95
C ASN A 6 -16.39 8.70 -5.46
N SER A 7 -16.74 9.85 -4.89
CA SER A 7 -15.87 10.59 -4.01
C SER A 7 -15.64 9.65 -2.84
N PHE A 8 -14.66 8.76 -2.96
CA PHE A 8 -14.03 8.18 -1.78
C PHE A 8 -13.73 9.39 -0.91
N SER A 9 -14.39 9.49 0.24
CA SER A 9 -14.11 10.57 1.16
C SER A 9 -12.61 10.50 1.48
N SER A 10 -11.97 11.64 1.69
CA SER A 10 -10.55 11.66 2.04
C SER A 10 -10.26 10.71 3.23
N ASP A 11 -11.21 10.54 4.13
CA ASP A 11 -11.19 9.57 5.23
C ASP A 11 -11.16 8.10 4.77
N GLU A 12 -11.93 7.73 3.75
CA GLU A 12 -11.97 6.36 3.23
C GLU A 12 -10.65 6.02 2.51
N LEU A 13 -10.08 6.96 1.76
CA LEU A 13 -8.74 6.81 1.17
C LEU A 13 -7.66 6.70 2.26
N GLN A 14 -7.74 7.51 3.31
CA GLN A 14 -6.79 7.43 4.43
C GLN A 14 -6.88 6.10 5.18
N ARG A 15 -8.09 5.57 5.40
CA ARG A 15 -8.28 4.22 5.97
C ARG A 15 -7.69 3.16 5.04
N ARG A 16 -7.99 3.23 3.75
CA ARG A 16 -7.45 2.29 2.76
C ARG A 16 -5.92 2.32 2.72
N ARG A 17 -5.32 3.50 2.79
CA ARG A 17 -3.86 3.69 2.91
C ARG A 17 -3.32 2.99 4.15
N HIS A 18 -3.98 3.14 5.30
CA HIS A 18 -3.57 2.51 6.55
C HIS A 18 -3.66 0.98 6.47
N ASP A 19 -4.76 0.44 5.96
CA ASP A 19 -4.97 -1.00 5.79
C ASP A 19 -3.90 -1.62 4.88
N LEU A 20 -3.57 -0.93 3.77
CA LEU A 20 -2.54 -1.39 2.83
C LEU A 20 -1.13 -1.35 3.43
N ILE A 21 -0.82 -0.32 4.23
CA ILE A 21 0.45 -0.25 4.96
C ILE A 21 0.51 -1.38 5.99
N GLU A 22 -0.55 -1.62 6.74
CA GLU A 22 -0.61 -2.72 7.71
C GLU A 22 -0.47 -4.08 7.01
N GLU A 23 -1.11 -4.29 5.86
CA GLU A 23 -0.98 -5.50 5.06
C GLU A 23 0.46 -5.71 4.56
N LEU A 24 1.14 -4.64 4.11
CA LEU A 24 2.52 -4.70 3.65
C LEU A 24 3.55 -4.89 4.77
N VAL A 25 3.33 -4.25 5.93
CA VAL A 25 4.21 -4.36 7.10
C VAL A 25 3.99 -5.67 7.85
N SER A 26 2.77 -6.21 7.82
CA SER A 26 2.40 -7.50 8.40
C SER A 26 2.64 -8.68 7.44
N ALA A 27 3.01 -8.40 6.19
CA ALA A 27 3.32 -9.43 5.21
C ALA A 27 4.46 -10.35 5.68
N GLU A 28 4.46 -11.58 5.14
CA GLU A 28 5.31 -12.72 5.50
C GLU A 28 6.81 -12.38 5.63
N TYR A 29 7.25 -11.32 4.94
CA TYR A 29 8.60 -10.76 4.99
C TYR A 29 8.98 -10.19 6.37
N ALA A 30 8.06 -9.57 7.12
CA ALA A 30 8.28 -9.15 8.50
C ALA A 30 8.15 -10.32 9.49
N ALA A 31 7.27 -11.29 9.19
CA ALA A 31 7.00 -12.44 10.05
C ALA A 31 8.18 -13.44 10.13
N THR A 32 9.07 -13.45 9.15
CA THR A 32 10.22 -14.38 9.08
C THR A 32 11.45 -13.98 9.94
N GLY A 33 11.33 -12.95 10.78
CA GLY A 33 12.27 -12.69 11.89
C GLY A 33 13.12 -11.42 11.79
N GLY A 34 12.74 -10.48 10.94
CA GLY A 34 13.36 -9.16 10.83
C GLY A 34 12.62 -8.08 11.62
N ALA A 35 13.31 -6.96 11.86
CA ALA A 35 12.69 -5.73 12.36
C ALA A 35 11.48 -5.31 11.48
N PRO A 36 10.47 -4.61 12.02
CA PRO A 36 9.35 -4.12 11.22
C PRO A 36 9.87 -3.34 10.02
N LEU A 37 9.44 -3.74 8.82
CA LEU A 37 9.84 -3.09 7.58
C LEU A 37 9.31 -1.65 7.58
N SER A 38 10.19 -0.69 7.35
CA SER A 38 9.77 0.68 7.10
C SER A 38 9.17 0.79 5.70
N MET A 39 8.41 1.86 5.46
CA MET A 39 7.87 2.16 4.15
C MET A 39 8.96 2.32 3.08
N GLN A 40 10.15 2.78 3.50
CA GLN A 40 11.32 2.90 2.63
C GLN A 40 11.90 1.53 2.26
N ASP A 41 11.93 0.60 3.20
CA ASP A 41 12.34 -0.79 2.91
C ASP A 41 11.37 -1.45 1.92
N ILE A 42 10.06 -1.22 2.07
CA ILE A 42 9.05 -1.72 1.12
C ILE A 42 9.26 -1.12 -0.28
N HIS A 43 9.58 0.17 -0.36
CA HIS A 43 9.91 0.84 -1.62
C HIS A 43 11.15 0.24 -2.29
N ASP A 44 12.19 -0.03 -1.51
CA ASP A 44 13.43 -0.63 -2.00
C ASP A 44 13.18 -2.07 -2.45
N LEU A 45 12.43 -2.86 -1.69
CA LEU A 45 12.01 -4.22 -2.07
C LEU A 45 11.18 -4.20 -3.37
N ALA A 46 10.27 -3.24 -3.51
CA ALA A 46 9.49 -3.05 -4.73
C ALA A 46 10.40 -2.73 -5.92
N SER A 47 11.41 -1.88 -5.72
CA SER A 47 12.37 -1.46 -6.75
C SER A 47 13.34 -2.57 -7.14
N LEU A 48 13.72 -3.42 -6.18
CA LEU A 48 14.56 -4.60 -6.38
C LEU A 48 13.79 -5.79 -6.96
N GLY A 49 12.46 -5.71 -7.06
CA GLY A 49 11.61 -6.81 -7.53
C GLY A 49 11.56 -8.00 -6.57
N LEU A 50 11.80 -7.74 -5.28
CA LEU A 50 11.82 -8.75 -4.22
C LEU A 50 10.46 -8.96 -3.54
N LEU A 51 9.47 -8.12 -3.88
CA LEU A 51 8.09 -8.32 -3.44
C LEU A 51 7.43 -9.49 -4.18
N SER A 52 6.65 -10.27 -3.45
CA SER A 52 5.72 -11.23 -4.04
C SER A 52 4.67 -10.50 -4.90
N VAL A 53 4.00 -11.26 -5.77
CA VAL A 53 2.94 -10.71 -6.65
C VAL A 53 1.81 -10.03 -5.85
N ASN A 54 1.49 -10.55 -4.66
CA ASN A 54 0.44 -9.98 -3.82
C ASN A 54 0.90 -8.69 -3.14
N GLU A 55 2.11 -8.69 -2.56
CA GLU A 55 2.70 -7.49 -1.96
C GLU A 55 2.90 -6.40 -3.01
N ARG A 56 3.31 -6.76 -4.23
CA ARG A 56 3.47 -5.79 -5.32
C ARG A 56 2.15 -5.13 -5.69
N LYS A 57 1.05 -5.90 -5.74
CA LYS A 57 -0.29 -5.35 -5.99
C LYS A 57 -0.74 -4.42 -4.87
N ALA A 58 -0.51 -4.78 -3.61
CA ALA A 58 -0.83 -3.94 -2.47
C ALA A 58 -0.01 -2.63 -2.50
N TYR A 59 1.28 -2.70 -2.85
CA TYR A 59 2.12 -1.53 -3.02
C TYR A 59 1.68 -0.63 -4.18
N ASP A 60 1.36 -1.20 -5.35
CA ASP A 60 0.87 -0.41 -6.49
C ASP A 60 -0.49 0.24 -6.19
N GLU A 61 -1.36 -0.44 -5.43
CA GLU A 61 -2.64 0.13 -4.96
C GLU A 61 -2.43 1.24 -3.93
N LEU A 62 -1.50 1.07 -2.98
CA LEU A 62 -1.12 2.11 -2.04
C LEU A 62 -0.68 3.37 -2.79
N ARG A 63 0.14 3.19 -3.83
CA ARG A 63 0.63 4.32 -4.63
C ARG A 63 -0.46 5.03 -5.40
N ARG A 64 -1.49 4.31 -5.84
CA ARG A 64 -2.71 4.92 -6.42
C ARG A 64 -3.50 5.70 -5.38
N VAL A 65 -3.66 5.16 -4.18
CA VAL A 65 -4.37 5.85 -3.09
C VAL A 65 -3.65 7.15 -2.71
N GLU A 66 -2.32 7.12 -2.58
CA GLU A 66 -1.50 8.32 -2.32
C GLU A 66 -1.64 9.34 -3.45
N LEU A 67 -1.61 8.92 -4.72
CA LEU A 67 -1.86 9.80 -5.86
C LEU A 67 -3.26 10.44 -5.83
N LEU A 68 -4.28 9.70 -5.38
CA LEU A 68 -5.64 10.21 -5.23
C LEU A 68 -5.78 11.18 -4.03
N LEU A 69 -4.94 11.00 -3.01
CA LEU A 69 -4.81 11.90 -1.86
C LEU A 69 -3.95 13.15 -2.18
N GLY A 70 -3.15 13.10 -3.24
CA GLY A 70 -2.25 14.18 -3.65
C GLY A 70 -0.91 14.20 -2.91
N GLU A 71 -0.47 13.04 -2.41
CA GLU A 71 0.81 12.84 -1.70
C GLU A 71 1.92 12.27 -2.61
#